data_AF-A0A534MMF4-F1
#
_entry.id   AF-A0A534MMF4-F1
#
_cell.length_a   1.000
_cell.length_b   1.000
_cell.length_c   1.000
_cell.angle_alpha   90.00
_cell.angle_beta   90.00
_cell.angle_gamma   90.00
#
_symmetry.space_group_name_H-M   'P 1'
#
loop_
_entity.id
_entity.type
_entity.pdbx_description
1 polymer ?
#
loop_
_entity_poly.entity_id
_entity_poly.type
_entity_poly.pdbx_seq_one_letter_code
_entity_poly.pdbx_strand_id
1 'polypeptide(L)'
;MSAFSPIDITAQIEGIEWVVILIIIAVLLLFGPSKLPELARGVGRALGEFRRGKMQIEREISTELSALDTRDLRMRVEKAAGALGLSASGRSEMELKLDIARAVDKARDDQVVSAAEAMGVYSSGADVIRLKEQIIKALNV
;
A
#
# COMPACT_ATOMS: atom_id res chain seq x y z
N MET A 1 25.44 -15.23 69.66
CA MET A 1 25.29 -14.22 68.59
C MET A 1 25.76 -14.87 67.29
N SER A 2 24.85 -15.45 66.52
CA SER A 2 25.14 -16.11 65.24
C SER A 2 25.14 -15.07 64.13
N ALA A 3 26.28 -14.90 63.47
CA ALA A 3 26.44 -14.02 62.33
C ALA A 3 25.59 -14.54 61.16
N PHE A 4 24.63 -13.74 60.70
CA PHE A 4 23.99 -13.93 59.41
C PHE A 4 24.99 -13.51 58.33
N SER A 5 25.49 -14.47 57.56
CA SER A 5 26.21 -14.19 56.31
C SER A 5 25.17 -13.79 55.26
N PRO A 6 25.23 -12.59 54.67
CA PRO A 6 24.37 -12.28 53.53
C PRO A 6 24.70 -13.23 52.39
N ILE A 7 23.68 -13.86 51.81
CA ILE A 7 23.83 -14.62 50.57
C ILE A 7 24.29 -13.61 49.51
N ASP A 8 25.53 -13.75 49.03
CA ASP A 8 26.06 -12.95 47.92
C ASP A 8 25.35 -13.34 46.62
N ILE A 9 24.21 -12.69 46.36
CA ILE A 9 23.40 -12.87 45.14
C ILE A 9 24.22 -12.57 43.87
N THR A 10 25.30 -11.79 44.00
CA THR A 10 26.28 -11.52 42.95
C THR A 10 26.99 -12.78 42.44
N ALA A 11 27.28 -13.77 43.30
CA ALA A 11 27.96 -15.01 42.91
C ALA A 11 27.12 -15.89 41.97
N GLN A 12 25.79 -15.78 41.99
CA GLN A 12 24.91 -16.57 41.13
C GLN A 12 24.77 -15.97 39.72
N ILE A 13 25.05 -14.67 39.54
CA ILE A 13 25.05 -13.99 38.23
C ILE A 13 26.41 -14.14 37.54
N GLU A 14 27.52 -14.21 38.29
CA GLU A 14 28.87 -14.44 37.75
C GLU A 14 28.97 -15.74 36.93
N GLY A 15 28.20 -16.78 37.25
CA GLY A 15 28.27 -18.07 36.56
C GLY A 15 27.75 -18.08 35.12
N ILE A 16 26.75 -17.25 34.80
CA ILE A 16 26.11 -17.27 33.47
C ILE A 16 27.05 -16.70 32.40
N GLU A 17 27.85 -15.70 32.76
CA GLU A 17 28.84 -15.09 31.86
C GLU A 17 29.88 -16.11 31.39
N TRP A 18 30.40 -16.92 32.32
CA TRP A 18 31.34 -18.00 32.01
C TRP A 18 30.72 -19.07 31.11
N VAL A 19 29.45 -19.41 31.32
CA VAL A 19 28.73 -20.37 30.47
C VAL A 19 28.59 -19.85 29.05
N VAL A 20 28.23 -18.57 28.87
CA VAL A 20 28.14 -17.94 27.54
C VAL A 20 29.49 -17.92 26.84
N ILE A 21 30.57 -17.58 27.55
CA ILE A 21 31.93 -17.58 27.01
C ILE A 21 32.35 -18.99 26.58
N LEU A 22 32.09 -20.02 27.40
CA LEU A 22 32.39 -21.41 27.05
C LEU A 22 31.62 -21.88 25.81
N ILE A 23 30.35 -21.49 25.67
CA ILE A 23 29.55 -21.80 24.48
C ILE A 23 30.15 -21.13 23.24
N ILE A 24 30.52 -19.85 23.33
CA ILE A 24 31.15 -19.13 22.21
C ILE A 24 32.46 -19.82 21.81
N ILE A 25 33.33 -20.14 22.78
CA ILE A 25 34.59 -20.85 22.52
C ILE A 25 34.33 -22.21 21.88
N ALA A 26 33.38 -23.00 22.40
CA ALA A 26 33.04 -24.29 21.82
C ALA A 26 32.58 -24.17 20.36
N VAL A 27 31.71 -23.19 20.04
CA VAL A 27 31.28 -22.89 18.67
C VAL A 27 32.47 -22.46 17.80
N LEU A 28 33.35 -21.60 18.31
CA LEU A 28 34.55 -21.16 17.58
C LEU A 28 35.55 -22.30 17.34
N LEU A 29 35.64 -23.30 18.22
CA LEU A 29 36.50 -24.47 18.02
C LEU A 29 35.91 -25.44 16.99
N LEU A 30 34.59 -25.66 17.03
CA LEU A 30 33.91 -26.56 16.08
C LEU A 30 33.90 -26.00 14.66
N PHE A 31 33.58 -24.70 14.52
CA PHE A 31 33.38 -24.07 13.22
C PHE A 31 34.57 -23.22 12.78
N GLY A 32 35.42 -22.77 13.70
CA GLY A 32 36.50 -21.82 13.42
C GLY A 32 36.05 -20.36 13.54
N PRO A 33 36.93 -19.46 14.03
CA PRO A 33 36.57 -18.05 14.23
C PRO A 33 36.27 -17.29 12.93
N SER A 34 36.75 -17.78 11.80
CA SER A 34 36.49 -17.19 10.48
C SER A 34 35.10 -17.50 9.92
N LYS A 35 34.38 -18.51 10.46
CA LYS A 35 33.07 -18.90 9.93
C LYS A 35 31.93 -17.99 10.34
N LEU A 36 31.96 -17.45 11.56
CA LEU A 36 30.96 -16.46 12.00
C LEU A 36 30.91 -15.22 11.09
N PRO A 37 32.03 -14.54 10.76
CA PRO A 37 32.00 -13.39 9.85
C PRO A 37 31.65 -13.78 8.40
N GLU A 38 32.04 -14.99 7.95
CA GLU A 38 31.68 -15.50 6.62
C GLU A 38 30.16 -15.70 6.48
N LEU A 39 29.54 -16.35 7.48
CA LEU A 39 28.09 -16.55 7.56
C LEU A 39 27.34 -15.21 7.67
N ALA A 40 27.81 -14.29 8.52
CA ALA A 40 27.21 -12.97 8.65
C ALA A 40 27.22 -12.20 7.31
N ARG A 41 28.31 -12.29 6.54
CA ARG A 41 28.39 -11.68 5.20
C ARG A 41 27.43 -12.35 4.21
N GLY A 42 27.31 -13.67 4.24
CA GLY A 42 26.36 -14.42 3.41
C GLY A 42 24.91 -14.04 3.69
N VAL A 43 24.51 -14.10 4.96
CA VAL A 43 23.16 -13.70 5.42
C VAL A 43 22.89 -12.23 5.13
N GLY A 44 23.86 -11.35 5.38
CA GLY A 44 23.74 -9.92 5.08
C GLY A 44 23.50 -9.63 3.60
N ARG A 45 24.21 -10.34 2.70
CA ARG A 45 23.97 -10.25 1.25
C ARG A 45 22.60 -10.77 0.88
N ALA A 46 22.21 -11.95 1.36
CA ALA A 46 20.91 -12.54 1.08
C ALA A 46 19.75 -11.64 1.54
N LEU A 47 19.83 -11.09 2.76
CA LEU A 47 18.84 -10.15 3.28
C LEU A 47 18.84 -8.83 2.49
N GLY A 48 20.00 -8.37 2.03
CA GLY A 48 20.14 -7.21 1.16
C GLY A 48 19.42 -7.41 -0.18
N GLU A 49 19.69 -8.51 -0.88
CA GLU A 49 19.01 -8.82 -2.15
C GLU A 49 17.50 -9.05 -1.94
N PHE A 50 17.11 -9.73 -0.86
CA PHE A 50 15.71 -9.92 -0.52
C PHE A 50 14.97 -8.58 -0.33
N ARG A 51 15.56 -7.63 0.40
CA ARG A 51 14.99 -6.28 0.57
C ARG A 51 14.87 -5.54 -0.76
N ARG A 52 15.87 -5.64 -1.64
CA ARG A 52 15.82 -5.03 -2.98
C ARG A 52 14.72 -5.64 -3.84
N GLY A 53 14.63 -6.97 -3.87
CA GLY A 53 13.57 -7.70 -4.58
C GLY A 53 12.19 -7.31 -4.07
N LYS A 54 11.99 -7.24 -2.75
CA LYS A 54 10.74 -6.78 -2.14
C LYS A 54 10.36 -5.36 -2.62
N MET A 55 11.29 -4.40 -2.57
CA MET A 55 11.04 -3.03 -3.02
C MET A 55 10.75 -2.92 -4.53
N GLN A 56 11.29 -3.83 -5.34
CA GLN A 56 10.98 -3.87 -6.77
C GLN A 56 9.56 -4.40 -6.99
N ILE A 57 9.19 -5.49 -6.34
CA ILE A 57 7.84 -6.08 -6.40
C ILE A 57 6.79 -5.07 -5.92
N GLU A 58 7.02 -4.39 -4.79
CA GLU A 58 6.11 -3.35 -4.29
C GLU A 58 5.90 -2.21 -5.32
N ARG A 59 6.97 -1.80 -6.02
CA ARG A 59 6.88 -0.79 -7.07
C ARG A 59 6.13 -1.28 -8.30
N GLU A 60 6.38 -2.51 -8.73
CA GLU A 60 5.69 -3.13 -9.86
C GLU A 60 4.19 -3.26 -9.57
N ILE A 61 3.82 -3.79 -8.39
CA ILE A 61 2.42 -3.88 -7.93
C ILE A 61 1.77 -2.49 -7.87
N SER A 62 2.43 -1.50 -7.26
CA SER A 62 1.88 -0.14 -7.17
C SER A 62 1.65 0.48 -8.56
N THR A 63 2.55 0.21 -9.52
CA THR A 63 2.45 0.71 -10.89
C THR A 63 1.30 0.03 -11.63
N GLU A 64 1.15 -1.29 -11.51
CA GLU A 64 0.06 -2.04 -12.11
C GLU A 64 -1.29 -1.63 -11.53
N LEU A 65 -1.40 -1.52 -10.20
CA LEU A 65 -2.62 -1.04 -9.53
C LEU A 65 -3.00 0.36 -9.99
N SER A 66 -2.03 1.28 -10.06
CA SER A 66 -2.27 2.66 -10.54
C SER A 66 -2.73 2.68 -12.00
N ALA A 67 -2.18 1.80 -12.85
CA ALA A 67 -2.59 1.68 -14.25
C ALA A 67 -4.00 1.08 -14.39
N LEU A 68 -4.37 0.12 -13.54
CA LEU A 68 -5.73 -0.43 -13.47
C LEU A 68 -6.74 0.62 -13.01
N ASP A 69 -6.43 1.37 -11.94
CA ASP A 69 -7.28 2.46 -11.45
C ASP A 69 -7.51 3.53 -12.52
N THR A 70 -6.45 3.94 -13.23
CA THR A 70 -6.56 4.94 -14.32
C THR A 70 -7.47 4.43 -15.45
N ARG A 71 -7.38 3.14 -15.81
CA ARG A 71 -8.25 2.53 -16.83
C ARG A 71 -9.70 2.45 -16.37
N ASP A 72 -9.94 2.07 -15.11
CA ASP A 72 -11.29 2.00 -14.54
C ASP A 72 -11.92 3.39 -14.48
N LEU A 73 -11.18 4.41 -14.01
CA LEU A 73 -11.60 5.81 -14.02
C LEU A 73 -11.97 6.28 -15.43
N ARG A 74 -11.12 6.01 -16.43
CA ARG A 74 -11.40 6.37 -17.82
C ARG A 74 -12.66 5.67 -18.35
N MET A 75 -12.83 4.37 -18.06
CA MET A 75 -14.01 3.62 -18.46
C MET A 75 -15.30 4.18 -17.82
N ARG A 76 -15.24 4.55 -16.55
CA ARG A 76 -16.35 5.19 -15.82
C ARG A 76 -16.72 6.54 -16.43
N VAL A 77 -15.74 7.36 -16.75
CA VAL A 77 -15.94 8.66 -17.44
C VAL A 77 -16.56 8.45 -18.82
N GLU A 78 -16.10 7.46 -19.61
CA GLU A 78 -16.67 7.14 -20.91
C GLU A 78 -18.13 6.64 -20.80
N LYS A 79 -18.44 5.79 -19.83
CA LYS A 79 -19.82 5.32 -19.56
C LYS A 79 -20.74 6.46 -19.14
N ALA A 80 -20.26 7.35 -18.27
CA ALA A 80 -21.01 8.54 -17.85
C ALA A 80 -21.27 9.51 -19.01
N ALA A 81 -20.28 9.71 -19.88
CA ALA A 81 -20.45 10.47 -21.11
C ALA A 81 -21.56 9.86 -21.99
N GLY A 82 -21.55 8.54 -22.17
CA GLY A 82 -22.59 7.81 -22.91
C GLY A 82 -23.99 7.99 -22.32
N ALA A 83 -24.13 7.95 -20.99
CA ALA A 83 -25.40 8.18 -20.29
C ALA A 83 -25.97 9.59 -20.52
N LEU A 84 -25.09 10.58 -20.67
CA LEU A 84 -25.45 11.97 -20.99
C LEU A 84 -25.62 12.22 -22.51
N GLY A 85 -25.44 11.19 -23.36
CA GLY A 85 -25.54 11.31 -24.82
C GLY A 85 -24.32 11.97 -25.47
N LEU A 86 -23.19 12.03 -24.78
CA LEU A 86 -21.93 12.58 -25.30
C LEU A 86 -21.13 11.49 -26.02
N SER A 87 -20.49 11.84 -27.14
CA SER A 87 -19.59 10.93 -27.84
C SER A 87 -18.21 10.92 -27.18
N ALA A 88 -17.73 9.74 -26.80
CA ALA A 88 -16.40 9.53 -26.24
C ALA A 88 -15.30 9.30 -27.28
N SER A 89 -15.66 8.99 -28.53
CA SER A 89 -14.71 8.60 -29.57
C SER A 89 -13.81 9.78 -29.96
N GLY A 90 -12.49 9.61 -29.80
CA GLY A 90 -11.49 10.58 -30.26
C GLY A 90 -11.34 11.82 -29.37
N ARG A 91 -11.93 11.83 -28.17
CA ARG A 91 -11.80 12.95 -27.21
C ARG A 91 -10.78 12.65 -26.12
N SER A 92 -10.10 13.69 -25.66
CA SER A 92 -9.25 13.58 -24.48
C SER A 92 -10.08 13.40 -23.20
N GLU A 93 -9.48 12.81 -22.17
CA GLU A 93 -10.15 12.64 -20.88
C GLU A 93 -10.57 13.98 -20.26
N MET A 94 -9.75 15.02 -20.41
CA MET A 94 -10.04 16.37 -19.91
C MET A 94 -11.23 17.01 -20.63
N GLU A 95 -11.29 16.90 -21.95
CA GLU A 95 -12.46 17.38 -22.73
C GLU A 95 -13.73 16.64 -22.32
N LEU A 96 -13.65 15.32 -22.13
CA LEU A 96 -14.77 14.53 -21.65
C LEU A 96 -15.23 14.96 -20.26
N LYS A 97 -14.31 15.16 -19.31
CA LYS A 97 -14.64 15.65 -17.96
C LYS A 97 -15.34 17.01 -18.00
N LEU A 98 -14.83 17.95 -18.81
CA LEU A 98 -15.43 19.28 -18.97
C LEU A 98 -16.80 19.25 -19.67
N ASP A 99 -16.97 18.36 -20.65
CA ASP A 99 -18.25 18.20 -21.35
C ASP A 99 -19.29 17.54 -20.45
N ILE A 100 -18.91 16.52 -19.68
CA ILE A 100 -19.78 15.90 -18.66
C ILE A 100 -20.18 16.94 -17.62
N ALA A 101 -19.24 17.71 -17.07
CA ALA A 101 -19.52 18.73 -16.06
C ALA A 101 -20.49 19.81 -16.58
N ARG A 102 -20.39 20.20 -17.85
CA ARG A 102 -21.33 21.15 -18.47
C ARG A 102 -22.68 20.51 -18.81
N ALA A 103 -22.69 19.25 -19.24
CA ALA A 103 -23.90 18.54 -19.64
C ALA A 103 -24.74 18.13 -18.42
N VAL A 104 -24.12 17.73 -17.31
CA VAL A 104 -24.81 17.24 -16.11
C VAL A 104 -25.76 18.28 -15.52
N ASP A 105 -25.43 19.57 -15.60
CA ASP A 105 -26.28 20.66 -15.13
C ASP A 105 -27.59 20.76 -15.93
N LYS A 106 -27.52 20.50 -17.23
CA LYS A 106 -28.65 20.59 -18.17
C LYS A 106 -29.32 19.25 -18.45
N ALA A 107 -28.75 18.16 -17.96
CA ALA A 107 -29.23 16.81 -18.17
C ALA A 107 -30.53 16.56 -17.39
N ARG A 108 -31.34 15.65 -17.93
CA ARG A 108 -32.56 15.18 -17.27
C ARG A 108 -32.19 14.30 -16.08
N ASP A 109 -33.09 14.22 -15.10
CA ASP A 109 -32.89 13.46 -13.85
C ASP A 109 -32.50 12.00 -14.10
N ASP A 110 -33.11 11.33 -15.09
CA ASP A 110 -32.79 9.95 -15.49
C ASP A 110 -31.34 9.80 -15.99
N GLN A 111 -30.84 10.79 -16.73
CA GLN A 111 -29.49 10.80 -17.26
C GLN A 111 -28.46 11.10 -16.17
N VAL A 112 -28.79 11.98 -15.23
CA VAL A 112 -27.94 12.29 -14.06
C VAL A 112 -27.77 11.07 -13.18
N VAL A 113 -28.85 10.32 -12.91
CA VAL A 113 -28.79 9.07 -12.15
C VAL A 113 -27.92 8.04 -12.88
N SER A 114 -28.16 7.84 -14.17
CA SER A 114 -27.39 6.88 -15.00
C SER A 114 -25.89 7.23 -15.05
N ALA A 115 -25.55 8.51 -15.14
CA ALA A 115 -24.16 8.98 -15.11
C ALA A 115 -23.51 8.82 -13.72
N ALA A 116 -24.26 9.08 -12.64
CA ALA A 116 -23.78 8.88 -11.28
C ALA A 116 -23.49 7.40 -10.98
N GLU A 117 -24.35 6.50 -11.46
CA GLU A 117 -24.15 5.06 -11.37
C GLU A 117 -22.92 4.62 -12.17
N ALA A 118 -22.76 5.12 -13.40
CA ALA A 118 -21.63 4.82 -14.25
C ALA A 118 -20.28 5.24 -13.65
N MET A 119 -20.24 6.33 -12.86
CA MET A 119 -19.03 6.74 -12.14
C MET A 119 -18.86 6.09 -10.77
N GLY A 120 -19.87 5.35 -10.29
CA GLY A 120 -19.86 4.77 -8.95
C GLY A 120 -19.94 5.82 -7.83
N VAL A 121 -20.54 6.98 -8.11
CA VAL A 121 -20.77 8.05 -7.13
C VAL A 121 -22.22 8.08 -6.63
N TYR A 122 -23.08 7.19 -7.16
CA TYR A 122 -24.46 7.05 -6.72
C TYR A 122 -24.53 6.62 -5.24
N SER A 123 -25.40 7.29 -4.49
CA SER A 123 -25.77 6.90 -3.12
C SER A 123 -27.27 6.70 -3.06
N SER A 124 -27.70 5.57 -2.48
CA SER A 124 -29.14 5.23 -2.37
C SER A 124 -29.90 6.34 -1.66
N GLY A 125 -30.94 6.87 -2.32
CA GLY A 125 -31.77 7.95 -1.81
C GLY A 125 -31.18 9.36 -1.95
N ALA A 126 -30.12 9.55 -2.73
CA ALA A 126 -29.62 10.89 -3.03
C ALA A 126 -30.50 11.61 -4.05
N ASP A 127 -30.85 12.87 -3.74
CA ASP A 127 -31.54 13.75 -4.66
C ASP A 127 -30.64 14.12 -5.85
N VAL A 128 -31.26 14.39 -7.00
CA VAL A 128 -30.57 14.70 -8.27
C VAL A 128 -29.56 15.85 -8.12
N ILE A 129 -29.88 16.85 -7.31
CA ILE A 129 -28.99 18.00 -7.05
C ILE A 129 -27.66 17.55 -6.44
N ARG A 130 -27.71 16.62 -5.48
CA ARG A 130 -26.50 16.06 -4.85
C ARG A 130 -25.74 15.18 -5.83
N LEU A 131 -26.44 14.43 -6.68
CA LEU A 131 -25.79 13.62 -7.70
C LEU A 131 -25.02 14.49 -8.71
N LYS A 132 -25.58 15.62 -9.14
CA LYS A 132 -24.86 16.59 -10.01
C LYS A 132 -23.57 17.08 -9.36
N GLU A 133 -23.64 17.48 -8.09
CA GLU A 133 -22.48 17.95 -7.33
C GLU A 133 -21.42 16.83 -7.14
N GLN A 134 -21.85 15.62 -6.82
CA GLN A 134 -20.97 14.45 -6.68
C GLN A 134 -20.28 14.09 -8.00
N ILE A 135 -21.00 14.17 -9.12
CA ILE A 135 -20.42 13.95 -10.45
C ILE A 135 -19.33 14.99 -10.71
N ILE A 136 -19.61 16.28 -10.54
CA ILE A 136 -18.64 17.36 -10.80
C ILE A 136 -17.40 17.17 -9.91
N LYS A 137 -17.59 16.91 -8.61
CA LYS A 137 -16.49 16.70 -7.67
C LYS A 137 -15.61 15.51 -8.05
N ALA A 138 -16.19 14.42 -8.51
CA ALA A 138 -15.44 13.22 -8.90
C ALA A 138 -14.63 13.40 -10.20
N LEU A 139 -15.03 14.33 -11.06
CA LEU A 139 -14.29 14.67 -12.28
C LEU A 139 -13.05 15.53 -11.97
N ASN A 140 -12.99 16.16 -10.80
CA ASN A 140 -11.91 17.03 -10.35
C ASN A 140 -11.60 18.15 -11.37
N VAL A 141 -12.67 18.79 -11.85
CA VAL A 141 -12.66 19.92 -12.80
C VAL A 141 -13.34 21.15 -12.25
#